data_AF-A0A6M6JR18-F1
#
_entry.id   AF-A0A6M6JR18-F1
#
_cell.length_a   1.000
_cell.length_b   1.000
_cell.length_c   1.000
_cell.angle_alpha   90.00
_cell.angle_beta   90.00
_cell.angle_gamma   90.00
#
_symmetry.space_group_name_H-M   'P 1'
#
loop_
_entity.id
_entity.type
_entity.pdbx_description
1 polymer ?
#
loop_
_entity_poly.entity_id
_entity_poly.type
_entity_poly.pdbx_seq_one_letter_code
_entity_poly.pdbx_strand_id
1 'polypeptide(L)' 'MSFQVTEVQKALKGADYPMDGAALADLAESNGADKELVDALRPMREVDGPNGVMKELKGQLGGDA' A
#
# COMPACT_ATOMS: atom_id res chain seq x y z
N MET A 1 14.23 -1.77 3.61
CA MET A 1 13.52 -0.62 4.20
C MET A 1 12.18 -1.12 4.66
N SER A 2 11.58 -0.44 5.63
CA SER A 2 10.36 -0.90 6.30
C SER A 2 9.32 0.20 6.16
N PHE A 3 8.19 -0.06 5.51
CA PHE A 3 7.13 0.95 5.40
C PHE A 3 6.41 1.10 6.75
N GLN A 4 6.18 2.35 7.15
CA GLN A 4 5.35 2.67 8.31
C GLN A 4 3.88 2.40 7.95
N VAL A 5 3.15 1.72 8.84
CA VAL A 5 1.71 1.45 8.63
C VAL A 5 0.92 2.73 8.40
N THR A 6 1.28 3.80 9.12
CA THR A 6 0.64 5.12 9.00
C THR A 6 0.88 5.78 7.64
N GLU A 7 2.08 5.62 7.07
CA GLU A 7 2.40 6.12 5.72
C GLU A 7 1.62 5.37 4.66
N VAL A 8 1.56 4.04 4.75
CA VAL A 8 0.76 3.20 3.85
C VAL A 8 -0.72 3.58 3.93
N GLN A 9 -1.27 3.71 5.13
CA GLN A 9 -2.67 4.11 5.32
C GLN A 9 -2.97 5.51 4.75
N LYS A 10 -2.03 6.45 4.88
CA LYS A 10 -2.17 7.79 4.31
C LYS A 10 -2.08 7.77 2.79
N ALA A 11 -1.15 7.00 2.22
CA ALA A 11 -0.98 6.81 0.79
C ALA A 11 -2.21 6.16 0.13
N LEU A 12 -2.93 5.29 0.85
CA LEU A 12 -4.12 4.62 0.35
C LEU A 12 -5.43 5.33 0.73
N LYS A 13 -5.35 6.56 1.22
CA LYS A 13 -6.52 7.33 1.58
C LYS A 13 -7.35 7.63 0.32
N GLY A 14 -8.64 7.32 0.39
CA GLY A 14 -9.57 7.48 -0.74
C GLY A 14 -9.62 6.27 -1.68
N ALA A 15 -9.02 5.15 -1.30
CA ALA A 15 -9.18 3.90 -2.04
C ALA A 15 -10.64 3.41 -1.98
N ASP A 16 -11.26 3.26 -3.14
CA ASP A 16 -12.53 2.59 -3.38
C ASP A 16 -12.32 1.08 -3.64
N TYR A 17 -12.33 0.28 -2.58
CA TYR A 17 -12.10 -1.17 -2.64
C TYR A 17 -13.32 -1.92 -3.20
N PRO A 18 -13.13 -3.08 -3.87
CA PRO A 18 -11.85 -3.76 -4.12
C PRO A 18 -10.98 -3.08 -5.18
N MET A 19 -9.67 -3.13 -4.99
CA MET A 19 -8.69 -2.59 -5.94
C MET A 19 -7.53 -3.55 -6.16
N ASP A 20 -6.96 -3.51 -7.36
CA ASP A 20 -5.73 -4.20 -7.70
C ASP A 20 -4.47 -3.42 -7.26
N GLY A 21 -3.33 -4.10 -7.27
CA GLY A 21 -2.05 -3.51 -6.91
C GLY A 21 -1.63 -2.33 -7.79
N ALA A 22 -2.04 -2.32 -9.06
CA ALA A 22 -1.73 -1.24 -9.99
C ALA A 22 -2.50 0.04 -9.64
N ALA A 23 -3.81 -0.06 -9.44
CA ALA A 23 -4.66 1.06 -9.02
C ALA A 23 -4.25 1.59 -7.64
N LEU A 24 -3.88 0.71 -6.70
CA LEU A 24 -3.36 1.11 -5.40
C LEU A 24 -2.01 1.85 -5.52
N ALA A 25 -1.13 1.38 -6.39
CA ALA A 25 0.15 2.03 -6.64
C ALA A 25 -0.04 3.43 -7.24
N ASP A 26 -0.92 3.58 -8.23
CA ASP A 26 -1.24 4.86 -8.86
C ASP A 26 -1.89 5.83 -7.86
N LEU A 27 -2.80 5.33 -7.01
CA LEU A 27 -3.42 6.10 -5.93
C LEU A 27 -2.38 6.54 -4.89
N ALA A 28 -1.51 5.62 -4.48
CA ALA A 28 -0.43 5.89 -3.54
C ALA A 28 0.51 6.96 -4.09
N GLU A 29 0.95 6.83 -5.34
CA GLU A 29 1.78 7.81 -6.03
C GLU A 29 1.10 9.19 -6.08
N SER A 30 -0.19 9.22 -6.42
CA SER A 30 -1.01 10.45 -6.44
C SER A 30 -1.13 11.10 -5.06
N ASN A 31 -1.12 10.29 -4.00
CA ASN A 31 -1.14 10.75 -2.60
C ASN A 31 0.25 11.12 -2.06
N GLY A 32 1.29 11.05 -2.88
CA GLY A 32 2.67 11.40 -2.52
C GLY A 32 3.43 10.27 -1.82
N ALA A 33 3.08 9.02 -2.07
CA ALA A 33 3.85 7.88 -1.63
C ALA A 33 5.22 7.83 -2.30
N ASP A 34 6.19 7.29 -1.58
CA ASP A 34 7.51 7.01 -2.13
C ASP A 34 7.43 5.94 -3.21
N LYS A 35 8.32 6.06 -4.19
CA LYS A 35 8.42 5.12 -5.32
C LYS A 35 8.59 3.67 -4.88
N GLU A 36 9.29 3.43 -3.77
CA GLU A 36 9.43 2.09 -3.20
C GLU A 36 8.08 1.49 -2.76
N LEU A 37 7.20 2.29 -2.17
CA LEU A 37 5.86 1.86 -1.79
C LEU A 37 5.00 1.58 -3.02
N VAL A 38 5.06 2.45 -4.03
CA VAL A 38 4.36 2.29 -5.31
C VAL A 38 4.80 1.00 -6.02
N ASP A 39 6.11 0.76 -6.10
CA ASP A 39 6.68 -0.45 -6.71
C ASP A 39 6.34 -1.73 -5.90
N ALA A 40 6.19 -1.63 -4.58
CA ALA A 40 5.74 -2.74 -3.73
C ALA A 40 4.24 -3.05 -3.89
N LEU A 41 3.41 -2.04 -4.18
CA LEU A 41 1.97 -2.19 -4.41
C LEU A 41 1.67 -2.76 -5.79
N ARG A 42 2.39 -2.36 -6.84
CA ARG A 42 2.17 -2.80 -8.24
C ARG A 42 1.97 -4.31 -8.46
N PRO A 43 2.80 -5.21 -7.88
CA PRO A 43 2.65 -6.65 -8.10
C PRO A 43 1.54 -7.29 -7.25
N MET A 44 0.85 -6.52 -6.40
CA MET A 44 -0.21 -7.07 -5.56
C MET A 44 -1.42 -7.50 -6.36
N ARG A 45 -2.08 -8.54 -5.84
CA ARG A 45 -3.40 -8.95 -6.31
C ARG A 45 -4.46 -7.97 -5.85
N GLU A 46 -5.66 -8.18 -6.37
CA GLU A 46 -6.85 -7.49 -5.87
C GLU A 46 -7.02 -7.72 -4.37
N VAL A 47 -7.25 -6.63 -3.66
CA VAL A 47 -7.49 -6.63 -2.21
C VAL A 47 -8.83 -5.96 -1.92
N ASP A 48 -9.51 -6.50 -0.92
CA ASP A 48 -10.83 -6.03 -0.51
C ASP A 48 -10.78 -4.87 0.50
N GLY A 49 -9.58 -4.44 0.90
CA GLY A 49 -9.44 -3.38 1.89
C GLY A 49 -8.02 -3.16 2.41
N PRO A 50 -7.85 -2.20 3.34
CA PRO A 50 -6.55 -1.85 3.92
C PRO A 50 -5.87 -3.04 4.61
N ASN A 51 -6.64 -3.95 5.21
CA ASN A 51 -6.12 -5.16 5.84
C ASN A 51 -5.49 -6.13 4.82
N GLY A 52 -6.03 -6.20 3.60
CA GLY A 52 -5.47 -7.00 2.51
C GLY A 52 -4.10 -6.47 2.10
N VAL A 53 -4.00 -5.15 1.93
CA VAL A 53 -2.73 -4.47 1.64
C VAL A 53 -1.70 -4.75 2.74
N MET A 54 -2.07 -4.57 4.01
CA MET A 54 -1.14 -4.80 5.12
C MET A 54 -0.66 -6.26 5.18
N LYS A 55 -1.51 -7.21 4.78
CA LYS A 55 -1.16 -8.63 4.74
C LYS A 55 -0.15 -8.92 3.61
N GLU A 56 -0.35 -8.33 2.43
CA GLU A 56 0.59 -8.43 1.30
C GLU A 56 1.92 -7.72 1.62
N LEU A 57 1.87 -6.54 2.24
CA LEU A 57 3.05 -5.78 2.65
C LEU A 57 3.71 -6.33 3.92
N LYS A 58 3.17 -7.36 4.61
CA LYS A 58 3.65 -7.80 5.93
C LYS A 58 5.16 -8.07 6.00
N GLY A 59 5.78 -8.54 4.92
CA GLY A 59 7.23 -8.77 4.86
C GLY A 59 8.09 -7.51 4.64
N GLN A 60 7.45 -6.41 4.26
CA GLN A 60 8.04 -5.11 3.94
C GLN A 60 7.59 -4.00 4.91
N LEU A 61 6.59 -4.26 5.77
CA LEU A 61 6.18 -3.37 6.85
C LEU A 61 7.20 -3.41 7.99
N GLY A 62 7.61 -2.23 8.45
CA GLY A 62 8.35 -2.12 9.72
C GLY A 62 7.37 -2.13 10.86
N GLY A 63 7.41 -3.18 11.68
CA GLY A 63 6.85 -3.09 13.01
C GLY A 63 7.79 -2.28 13.88
N ASP A 64 7.33 -1.11 14.36
CA ASP A 64 7.93 -0.49 15.54
C ASP A 64 8.00 -1.56 16.64
N ALA A 65 9.22 -1.86 17.04
CA ALA A 65 9.52 -2.63 18.25
C ALA A 65 9.29 -1.75 19.48
#